data_AF-A0A379FV45-F1
#
_entry.id   AF-A0A379FV45-F1
#
_cell.length_a   1.000
_cell.length_b   1.000
_cell.length_c   1.000
_cell.angle_alpha   90.00
_cell.angle_beta   90.00
_cell.angle_gamma   90.00
#
_symmetry.space_group_name_H-M   'P 1'
#
loop_
_entity.id
_entity.type
_entity.pdbx_description
1 polymer ?
#
loop_
_entity_poly.entity_id
_entity_poly.type
_entity_poly.pdbx_seq_one_letter_code
_entity_poly.pdbx_strand_id
1 'polypeptide(L)'
;MSLNTSVVKNKIPAIFIGHGSPMNAIEDNPYTQTWEKLGKALPRPSAILVISAHWYTRGTAVTSMLKPKTIHDFGGFPEALYQIEYPAPGSPELAQQVASLLAPEPIYLDEQEWGIRPWHVGNFGTYVSRSRYPRNPIEYRW
;
A
#
# COMPACT_ATOMS: atom_id res chain seq x y z
N MET A 1 18.99 15.15 -31.69
CA MET A 1 17.66 14.72 -31.19
C MET A 1 17.58 15.08 -29.72
N SER A 2 16.95 16.20 -29.38
CA SER A 2 16.83 16.64 -27.98
C SER A 2 15.63 15.93 -27.36
N LEU A 3 15.84 15.17 -26.29
CA LEU A 3 14.76 14.56 -25.52
C LEU A 3 13.99 15.69 -24.82
N ASN A 4 12.69 15.76 -25.12
CA ASN A 4 11.77 16.78 -24.62
C ASN A 4 11.58 16.60 -23.10
N THR A 5 12.37 17.34 -22.31
CA THR A 5 12.50 17.21 -20.84
C THR A 5 11.29 17.73 -20.06
N SER A 6 10.28 18.27 -20.76
CA SER A 6 9.05 18.82 -20.17
C SER A 6 8.04 17.74 -19.72
N VAL A 7 8.07 16.54 -20.32
CA VAL A 7 7.11 15.45 -19.99
C VAL A 7 7.44 14.76 -18.67
N VAL A 8 8.70 14.80 -18.21
CA VAL A 8 9.14 14.13 -16.98
C VAL A 8 8.79 14.92 -15.71
N LYS A 9 8.50 16.23 -15.83
CA LYS A 9 8.34 17.13 -14.67
C LYS A 9 7.10 16.88 -13.79
N ASN A 10 6.11 16.11 -14.26
CA ASN A 10 4.82 15.93 -13.55
C ASN A 10 4.47 14.48 -13.18
N LYS A 11 5.41 13.52 -13.25
CA LYS A 11 5.14 12.13 -12.84
C LYS A 11 5.51 11.92 -11.38
N ILE A 12 4.56 11.41 -10.59
CA ILE A 12 4.84 10.89 -9.25
C ILE A 12 5.71 9.63 -9.42
N PRO A 13 6.82 9.50 -8.67
CA PRO A 13 7.72 8.36 -8.83
C PRO A 13 7.07 7.06 -8.33
N ALA A 14 7.44 5.94 -8.95
CA ALA A 14 7.26 4.63 -8.34
C ALA A 14 8.38 4.41 -7.29
N ILE A 15 8.03 3.84 -6.15
CA ILE A 15 8.93 3.71 -5.00
C ILE A 15 8.97 2.26 -4.57
N PHE A 16 10.17 1.74 -4.36
CA PHE A 16 10.41 0.44 -3.74
C PHE A 16 10.90 0.67 -2.31
N ILE A 17 10.21 0.07 -1.33
CA ILE A 17 10.53 0.20 0.10
C ILE A 17 10.75 -1.19 0.70
N GLY A 18 11.95 -1.43 1.24
CA GLY A 18 12.18 -2.60 2.08
C GLY A 18 11.58 -2.35 3.47
N HIS A 19 10.47 -3.03 3.80
CA HIS A 19 9.71 -2.78 5.03
C HIS A 19 10.40 -3.30 6.31
N GLY A 20 11.21 -4.36 6.20
CA GLY A 20 11.93 -4.94 7.32
C GLY A 20 11.02 -5.47 8.44
N SER A 21 11.42 -5.24 9.68
CA SER A 21 10.70 -5.71 10.87
C SER A 21 9.35 -4.97 11.07
N PRO A 22 8.27 -5.67 11.47
CA PRO A 22 7.00 -5.04 11.88
C PRO A 22 7.16 -3.95 12.95
N MET A 23 8.20 -4.04 13.78
CA MET A 23 8.51 -3.03 14.81
C MET A 23 8.67 -1.62 14.24
N ASN A 24 9.03 -1.49 12.97
CA ASN A 24 9.07 -0.20 12.27
C ASN A 24 7.74 0.56 12.28
N ALA A 25 6.60 -0.11 12.55
CA ALA A 25 5.32 0.56 12.70
C ALA A 25 5.16 1.32 14.04
N ILE A 26 5.96 1.01 15.05
CA ILE A 26 5.90 1.67 16.38
C ILE A 26 7.21 2.32 16.80
N GLU A 27 8.32 1.99 16.15
CA GLU A 27 9.64 2.50 16.51
C GLU A 27 9.99 3.82 15.79
N ASP A 28 10.82 4.62 16.47
CA ASP A 28 11.52 5.74 15.87
C ASP A 28 12.97 5.35 15.61
N ASN A 29 13.34 5.24 14.32
CA ASN A 29 14.66 4.80 13.91
C ASN A 29 15.04 5.47 12.56
N PRO A 30 16.29 5.30 12.08
CA PRO A 30 16.73 5.94 10.84
C PRO A 30 15.88 5.59 9.61
N TYR A 31 15.30 4.39 9.54
CA TYR A 31 14.42 3.98 8.45
C TYR A 31 13.09 4.74 8.52
N THR A 32 12.44 4.76 9.67
CA THR A 32 11.14 5.44 9.85
C THR A 32 11.24 6.95 9.64
N GLN A 33 12.32 7.56 10.08
CA GLN A 33 12.60 8.97 9.79
C GLN A 33 12.84 9.23 8.29
N THR A 34 13.46 8.29 7.58
CA THR A 34 13.69 8.42 6.13
C THR A 34 12.38 8.30 5.35
N TRP A 35 11.53 7.35 5.72
CA TRP A 35 10.21 7.18 5.09
C TRP A 35 9.29 8.38 5.35
N GLU A 36 9.32 8.94 6.56
CA GLU A 36 8.56 10.15 6.87
C GLU A 36 9.04 11.36 6.04
N LYS A 37 10.36 11.54 5.91
CA LYS A 37 10.94 12.60 5.06
C LYS A 37 10.56 12.41 3.59
N LEU A 38 10.60 11.17 3.10
CA LEU A 38 10.19 10.83 1.74
C LEU A 38 8.72 11.19 1.51
N GLY A 39 7.83 10.76 2.41
CA GLY A 39 6.40 11.08 2.35
C GLY A 39 6.11 12.58 2.30
N LYS A 40 6.84 13.38 3.10
CA LYS A 40 6.75 14.85 3.11
C LYS A 40 7.30 15.51 1.85
N ALA A 41 8.28 14.90 1.19
CA ALA A 41 8.91 15.45 -0.01
C ALA A 41 8.12 15.17 -1.30
N LEU A 42 7.23 14.18 -1.29
CA LEU A 42 6.47 13.78 -2.46
C LEU A 42 5.20 14.62 -2.65
N PRO A 43 4.82 14.92 -3.90
CA PRO A 43 3.50 15.50 -4.16
C PRO A 43 2.42 14.52 -3.71
N ARG A 44 1.34 15.06 -3.14
CA ARG A 44 0.22 14.23 -2.65
C ARG A 44 -0.47 13.53 -3.84
N PRO A 45 -0.46 12.19 -3.90
CA PRO A 45 -1.15 11.47 -4.97
C PRO A 45 -2.66 11.53 -4.80
N SER A 46 -3.44 11.33 -5.87
CA SER A 46 -4.89 11.10 -5.74
C SER A 46 -5.18 9.71 -5.17
N ALA A 47 -4.36 8.73 -5.54
CA ALA A 47 -4.39 7.37 -5.01
C ALA A 47 -3.01 6.70 -5.05
N ILE A 48 -2.83 5.67 -4.22
CA ILE A 48 -1.61 4.85 -4.15
C ILE A 48 -2.00 3.43 -4.53
N LEU A 49 -1.26 2.84 -5.48
CA LEU A 49 -1.25 1.41 -5.75
C LEU A 49 -0.02 0.81 -5.06
N VAL A 50 -0.24 0.05 -3.99
CA VAL A 50 0.82 -0.70 -3.30
C VAL A 50 0.95 -2.06 -3.98
N ILE A 51 2.16 -2.62 -4.06
CA ILE A 51 2.40 -4.02 -4.42
C ILE A 51 3.28 -4.58 -3.31
N SER A 52 2.87 -5.69 -2.70
CA SER A 52 3.51 -6.20 -1.49
C SER A 52 4.09 -7.59 -1.68
N ALA A 53 5.29 -7.82 -1.13
CA ALA A 53 5.98 -9.11 -1.17
C ALA A 53 5.25 -10.22 -0.41
N HIS A 54 4.47 -9.84 0.59
CA HIS A 54 3.69 -10.81 1.36
C HIS A 54 2.48 -11.25 0.50
N TRP A 55 1.84 -10.34 -0.25
CA TRP A 55 0.60 -10.62 -0.99
C TRP A 55 0.78 -11.51 -2.23
N TYR A 56 0.91 -12.81 -1.96
CA TYR A 56 1.18 -13.85 -2.94
C TYR A 56 -0.04 -14.73 -3.17
N THR A 57 -0.64 -14.60 -4.35
CA THR A 57 -1.87 -15.29 -4.73
C THR A 57 -1.64 -16.22 -5.92
N ARG A 58 -2.51 -17.23 -6.09
CA ARG A 58 -2.57 -17.98 -7.35
C ARG A 58 -3.24 -17.12 -8.42
N GLY A 59 -2.48 -16.67 -9.41
CA GLY A 59 -2.93 -15.69 -10.40
C GLY A 59 -2.86 -14.26 -9.89
N THR A 60 -3.26 -13.30 -10.74
CA THR A 60 -3.18 -11.87 -10.43
C THR A 60 -4.51 -11.36 -9.91
N ALA A 61 -4.47 -10.63 -8.79
CA ALA A 61 -5.64 -10.02 -8.19
C ALA A 61 -5.38 -8.54 -7.84
N VAL A 62 -6.44 -7.80 -7.57
CA VAL A 62 -6.39 -6.43 -7.01
C VAL A 62 -7.47 -6.28 -5.95
N THR A 63 -7.15 -5.69 -4.81
CA THR A 63 -8.17 -5.41 -3.78
C THR A 63 -9.11 -4.29 -4.26
N SER A 64 -10.42 -4.53 -4.17
CA SER A 64 -11.48 -3.64 -4.70
C SER A 64 -12.49 -3.21 -3.62
N MET A 65 -12.07 -3.22 -2.35
CA MET A 65 -12.95 -2.95 -1.20
C MET A 65 -12.95 -1.47 -0.83
N LEU A 66 -14.11 -0.87 -0.55
CA LEU A 66 -14.22 0.54 -0.13
C LEU A 66 -13.57 0.83 1.24
N LYS A 67 -13.71 -0.12 2.18
CA LYS A 67 -13.25 0.00 3.56
C LYS A 67 -12.47 -1.25 3.93
N PRO A 68 -11.16 -1.22 3.71
CA PRO A 68 -10.35 -2.39 3.86
C PRO A 68 -9.94 -2.59 5.32
N LYS A 69 -9.88 -3.85 5.75
CA LYS A 69 -9.44 -4.21 7.09
C LYS A 69 -7.92 -4.17 7.16
N THR A 70 -7.42 -3.79 8.33
CA THR A 70 -6.01 -4.00 8.67
C THR A 70 -5.80 -5.45 9.05
N ILE A 71 -4.72 -6.04 8.51
CA ILE A 71 -4.35 -7.44 8.73
C ILE A 71 -2.99 -7.44 9.43
N HIS A 72 -2.90 -8.18 10.52
CA HIS A 72 -1.66 -8.42 11.24
C HIS A 72 -1.17 -9.83 10.92
N ASP A 73 -0.20 -9.92 10.02
CA ASP A 73 0.24 -11.18 9.44
C ASP A 73 1.53 -11.74 10.05
N PHE A 74 1.92 -11.19 11.19
CA PHE A 74 3.13 -11.52 11.93
C PHE A 74 2.79 -12.04 13.33
N GLY A 75 3.70 -12.85 13.89
CA GLY A 75 3.56 -13.49 15.20
C GLY A 75 4.74 -13.20 16.12
N GLY A 76 4.50 -13.23 17.44
CA GLY A 76 5.56 -13.12 18.45
C GLY A 76 6.03 -11.69 18.75
N PHE A 77 5.24 -10.69 18.38
CA PHE A 77 5.55 -9.28 18.59
C PHE A 77 4.75 -8.67 19.77
N PRO A 78 5.11 -7.48 20.27
CA PRO A 78 4.36 -6.79 21.32
C PRO A 78 2.90 -6.49 20.93
N GLU A 79 2.00 -6.53 21.91
CA GLU A 79 0.57 -6.24 21.77
C GLU A 79 0.28 -4.92 21.03
N ALA A 80 1.12 -3.89 21.28
CA ALA A 80 1.00 -2.59 20.63
C ALA A 80 0.97 -2.66 19.09
N LEU A 81 1.62 -3.65 18.48
CA LEU A 81 1.58 -3.83 17.02
C LEU A 81 0.24 -4.37 16.52
N TYR A 82 -0.43 -5.21 17.31
CA TYR A 82 -1.75 -5.78 16.98
C TYR A 82 -2.89 -4.77 17.20
N GLN A 83 -2.61 -3.65 17.86
CA GLN A 83 -3.56 -2.56 18.09
C GLN A 83 -3.51 -1.48 17.00
N ILE A 84 -2.55 -1.56 16.07
CA ILE A 84 -2.43 -0.57 14.99
C ILE A 84 -3.51 -0.82 13.95
N GLU A 85 -4.37 0.16 13.74
CA GLU A 85 -5.27 0.18 12.60
C GLU A 85 -4.75 1.11 11.50
N TYR A 86 -4.94 0.69 10.25
CA TYR A 86 -4.70 1.47 9.05
C TYR A 86 -5.99 1.55 8.20
N PRO A 87 -6.95 2.41 8.59
CA PRO A 87 -8.29 2.50 7.97
C PRO A 87 -8.27 3.36 6.70
N ALA A 88 -7.34 3.09 5.79
CA ALA A 88 -7.24 3.82 4.54
C ALA A 88 -8.49 3.59 3.67
N PRO A 89 -8.98 4.61 2.93
CA PRO A 89 -10.14 4.44 2.04
C PRO A 89 -9.72 3.71 0.77
N GLY A 90 -10.39 2.60 0.45
CA GLY A 90 -10.12 1.91 -0.80
C GLY A 90 -10.65 2.68 -2.01
N SER A 91 -10.20 2.33 -3.20
CA SER A 91 -10.70 2.88 -4.46
C SER A 91 -11.03 1.76 -5.45
N PRO A 92 -12.27 1.23 -5.42
CA PRO A 92 -12.75 0.26 -6.39
C PRO A 92 -12.62 0.75 -7.84
N GLU A 93 -12.74 2.06 -8.06
CA GLU A 93 -12.59 2.64 -9.40
C GLU A 93 -11.18 2.48 -9.94
N LEU A 94 -10.15 2.70 -9.11
CA LEU A 94 -8.77 2.48 -9.52
C LEU A 94 -8.44 0.98 -9.60
N ALA A 95 -9.03 0.13 -8.75
CA ALA A 95 -8.91 -1.32 -8.91
C ALA A 95 -9.42 -1.79 -10.28
N GLN A 96 -10.58 -1.28 -10.71
CA GLN A 96 -11.15 -1.54 -12.03
C GLN A 96 -10.26 -1.02 -13.15
N GLN A 97 -9.70 0.19 -13.01
CA GLN A 97 -8.76 0.75 -13.99
C GLN A 97 -7.51 -0.11 -14.14
N VAL A 98 -6.94 -0.61 -13.04
CA VAL A 98 -5.79 -1.53 -13.06
C VAL A 98 -6.15 -2.82 -13.80
N ALA A 99 -7.31 -3.41 -13.50
CA ALA A 99 -7.78 -4.61 -14.19
C ALA A 99 -7.94 -4.38 -15.70
N SER A 100 -8.49 -3.22 -16.10
CA SER A 100 -8.63 -2.86 -17.51
C SER A 100 -7.28 -2.64 -18.22
N LEU A 101 -6.29 -2.05 -17.54
CA LEU A 101 -4.95 -1.81 -18.10
C LEU A 101 -4.15 -3.10 -18.30
N LEU A 102 -4.43 -4.14 -17.52
CA LEU A 102 -3.74 -5.43 -17.59
C LEU A 102 -4.40 -6.42 -18.56
N ALA A 103 -5.51 -6.05 -19.20
CA ALA A 103 -6.14 -6.89 -20.22
C ALA A 103 -5.15 -7.26 -21.35
N PRO A 104 -5.19 -8.50 -21.88
CA PRO A 104 -6.23 -9.52 -21.67
C PRO A 104 -5.99 -10.46 -20.47
N GLU A 105 -4.99 -10.20 -19.63
CA GLU A 105 -4.73 -11.05 -18.47
C GLU A 105 -5.95 -11.06 -17.52
N PRO A 106 -6.44 -12.22 -17.07
CA PRO A 106 -7.53 -12.28 -16.11
C PRO A 106 -7.07 -11.72 -14.75
N ILE A 107 -7.66 -10.59 -14.35
CA ILE A 107 -7.44 -9.98 -13.04
C ILE A 107 -8.64 -10.24 -12.15
N TYR A 108 -8.41 -10.86 -10.99
CA TYR A 108 -9.44 -11.04 -9.98
C TYR A 108 -9.59 -9.77 -9.14
N LEU A 109 -10.80 -9.20 -9.10
CA LEU A 109 -11.13 -8.12 -8.17
C LEU A 109 -11.53 -8.73 -6.83
N ASP A 110 -10.65 -8.61 -5.85
CA ASP A 110 -10.87 -9.13 -4.51
C ASP A 110 -11.70 -8.14 -3.68
N GLU A 111 -12.97 -8.48 -3.49
CA GLU A 111 -13.93 -7.69 -2.74
C GLU A 111 -14.13 -8.16 -1.29
N GLN A 112 -13.57 -9.32 -0.90
CA GLN A 112 -13.90 -9.95 0.39
C GLN A 112 -12.80 -10.82 1.02
N GLU A 113 -11.88 -11.38 0.24
CA GLU A 113 -10.91 -12.39 0.71
C GLU A 113 -9.64 -11.75 1.27
N TRP A 114 -9.36 -10.48 0.94
CA TRP A 114 -8.20 -9.72 1.42
C TRP A 114 -6.84 -10.32 1.04
N GLY A 115 -6.83 -11.21 0.04
CA GLY A 115 -5.74 -12.15 -0.24
C GLY A 115 -5.37 -13.08 0.92
N ILE A 116 -6.24 -13.23 1.92
CA ILE A 116 -6.16 -14.27 2.94
C ILE A 116 -7.01 -15.43 2.45
N ARG A 117 -6.36 -16.45 1.87
CA ARG A 117 -6.97 -17.78 1.80
C ARG A 117 -6.66 -18.52 3.10
N PRO A 118 -7.56 -19.39 3.62
CA PRO A 118 -7.44 -20.04 4.94
C PRO A 118 -6.15 -20.83 5.23
N TRP A 119 -5.26 -20.99 4.24
CA TRP A 119 -4.06 -21.82 4.32
C TRP A 119 -2.74 -21.04 4.15
N HIS A 120 -2.76 -19.71 4.08
CA HIS A 120 -1.53 -18.92 3.90
C HIS A 120 -1.50 -17.73 4.87
N VAL A 121 -0.46 -17.67 5.69
CA VAL A 121 -0.21 -16.63 6.70
C VAL A 121 0.76 -15.61 6.11
N GLY A 122 0.37 -14.35 6.16
CA GLY A 122 1.03 -13.23 5.50
C GLY A 122 -0.03 -12.20 5.09
N ASN A 123 0.31 -10.91 5.03
CA ASN A 123 0.04 -9.93 3.98
C ASN A 123 -0.43 -8.55 4.44
N PHE A 124 0.45 -7.54 4.25
CA PHE A 124 0.06 -6.24 3.71
C PHE A 124 -0.16 -6.40 2.19
N GLY A 125 -1.19 -5.78 1.61
CA GLY A 125 -1.73 -6.13 0.29
C GLY A 125 -1.30 -5.25 -0.89
N THR A 126 -1.75 -5.64 -2.09
CA THR A 126 -1.85 -4.71 -3.22
C THR A 126 -3.01 -3.76 -2.94
N TYR A 127 -2.70 -2.65 -2.28
CA TYR A 127 -3.70 -1.75 -1.74
C TYR A 127 -3.90 -0.54 -2.63
N VAL A 128 -5.17 -0.26 -2.96
CA VAL A 128 -5.54 0.92 -3.73
C VAL A 128 -6.20 1.93 -2.80
N SER A 129 -5.41 2.85 -2.26
CA SER A 129 -5.93 3.89 -1.35
C SER A 129 -6.21 5.18 -2.08
N ARG A 130 -7.28 5.91 -1.77
CA ARG A 130 -7.26 7.38 -1.99
C ARG A 130 -6.32 8.02 -0.99
N SER A 131 -5.54 9.03 -1.38
CA SER A 131 -4.60 9.66 -0.45
C SER A 131 -5.34 10.38 0.69
N ARG A 132 -5.17 9.89 1.91
CA ARG A 132 -5.45 10.60 3.15
C ARG A 132 -4.17 10.75 3.98
N TYR A 133 -3.26 11.64 3.59
CA TYR A 133 -2.29 12.16 4.57
C TYR A 133 -3.06 12.95 5.64
N PRO A 134 -2.97 12.60 6.94
CA PRO A 134 -3.57 13.37 8.02
C PRO A 134 -2.89 14.74 8.16
N ARG A 135 -3.64 15.73 8.65
CA ARG A 135 -3.12 17.09 8.93
C ARG A 135 -2.30 17.17 10.23
N ASN A 136 -2.24 16.10 11.02
CA ASN A 136 -1.53 16.03 12.29
C ASN A 136 -0.48 14.90 12.28
N PRO A 137 0.79 15.18 12.64
CA PRO A 137 1.89 14.22 12.58
C PRO A 137 1.86 13.11 13.66
N ILE A 138 0.78 13.01 14.44
CA ILE A 138 0.63 12.04 15.53
C ILE A 138 -0.33 10.90 15.14
N GLU A 139 -1.21 11.11 14.16
CA GLU A 139 -2.14 10.08 13.73
C GLU A 139 -1.51 9.26 12.60
N TYR A 140 -0.88 8.15 13.01
CA TYR A 140 -0.36 7.08 12.17
C TYR A 140 0.86 7.47 11.34
N ARG A 141 2.05 7.10 11.86
CA ARG A 141 3.26 7.00 11.05
C ARG A 141 2.98 5.94 10.00
N TRP A 142 2.78 6.37 8.75
CA TRP A 142 3.06 5.79 7.43
C TRP A 142 2.24 6.53 6.36
#